data_AF-J9DK59-F1
#
_entry.id   AF-J9DK59-F1
#
_cell.length_a   1.000
_cell.length_b   1.000
_cell.length_c   1.000
_cell.angle_alpha   90.00
_cell.angle_beta   90.00
_cell.angle_gamma   90.00
#
_symmetry.space_group_name_H-M   'P 1'
#
loop_
_entity.id
_entity.type
_entity.pdbx_description
1 polymer ?
#
loop_
_entity_poly.entity_id
_entity_poly.type
_entity_poly.pdbx_seq_one_letter_code
_entity_poly.pdbx_strand_id
1 'polypeptide(L)'
;MGKYIKSFVERVLKNEQGSYRCQGGRLTPEQRKAIVIQNNKFRSQLIRGELKNKAGEFMPRGKNMLRMRWSCSLEYSAQRWADRCIFGHSPRDQRNNIGENVYAYWSSGSVEGHRKTAGTDAGKNWWSELPERYGSNPSNNLTAQVSSQGVLHFTQMAWGKTYKIGCGIATNCDGGRTLM
;
A
#
# COMPACT_ATOMS: atom_id res chain seq x y z
N MET A 1 26.35 -11.21 -22.56
CA MET A 1 25.69 -10.22 -21.67
C MET A 1 24.46 -10.77 -20.92
N GLY A 2 23.62 -11.63 -21.52
CA GLY A 2 22.38 -12.14 -20.88
C GLY A 2 22.55 -13.06 -19.66
N LYS A 3 23.63 -13.86 -19.55
CA LYS A 3 23.86 -14.74 -18.38
C LYS A 3 24.17 -13.98 -17.09
N TYR A 4 24.87 -12.85 -17.18
CA TYR A 4 25.22 -12.00 -16.03
C TYR A 4 24.02 -11.20 -15.50
N ILE A 5 23.13 -10.75 -16.38
CA ILE A 5 21.89 -10.06 -15.98
C ILE A 5 20.93 -11.03 -15.28
N LYS A 6 20.81 -12.27 -15.77
CA LYS A 6 19.99 -13.31 -15.13
C LYS A 6 20.50 -13.65 -13.72
N SER A 7 21.82 -13.81 -13.54
CA SER A 7 22.41 -14.11 -12.23
C SER A 7 22.32 -12.93 -11.26
N PHE A 8 22.44 -11.68 -11.73
CA PHE A 8 22.25 -10.49 -10.91
C PHE A 8 20.79 -10.37 -10.42
N VAL A 9 19.81 -10.55 -11.31
CA VAL A 9 18.39 -10.54 -10.95
C VAL A 9 18.05 -11.65 -9.95
N GLU A 10 18.55 -12.87 -10.17
CA GLU A 10 18.36 -13.98 -9.24
C GLU A 10 19.01 -13.74 -7.87
N ARG A 11 20.17 -13.08 -7.83
CA ARG A 11 20.88 -12.72 -6.59
C ARG A 11 20.17 -11.61 -5.81
N VAL A 12 19.61 -10.61 -6.50
CA VAL A 12 18.76 -9.57 -5.90
C VAL A 12 17.47 -10.18 -5.34
N LEU A 13 16.82 -11.09 -6.08
CA LEU A 13 15.61 -11.77 -5.63
C LEU A 13 15.87 -12.70 -4.43
N LYS A 14 17.03 -13.38 -4.36
CA LYS A 14 17.43 -14.18 -3.20
C LYS A 14 17.73 -13.31 -1.97
N ASN A 15 18.38 -12.16 -2.13
CA ASN A 15 18.66 -11.24 -1.01
C ASN A 15 17.39 -10.56 -0.44
N GLU A 16 16.29 -10.51 -1.19
CA GLU A 16 15.01 -9.98 -0.68
C GLU A 16 14.16 -11.04 0.06
N GLN A 17 14.44 -12.35 -0.05
CA GLN A 17 13.62 -13.39 0.59
C GLN A 17 13.66 -13.33 2.13
N GLY A 18 14.77 -12.93 2.72
CA GLY A 18 14.87 -12.67 4.17
C GLY A 18 14.10 -11.41 4.61
N SER A 19 13.84 -10.47 3.69
CA SER A 19 13.21 -9.17 4.02
C SER A 19 11.69 -9.24 4.23
N TYR A 20 11.06 -10.37 3.87
CA TYR A 20 9.62 -10.61 4.04
C TYR A 20 9.30 -11.57 5.20
N ARG A 21 10.29 -11.90 6.04
CA ARG A 21 10.07 -12.69 7.25
C ARG A 21 10.04 -11.75 8.45
N CYS A 22 8.88 -11.62 9.08
CA CYS A 22 8.72 -10.88 10.33
C CYS A 22 8.38 -11.87 11.44
N GLN A 23 9.31 -12.03 12.39
CA GLN A 23 9.11 -12.93 13.54
C GLN A 23 7.89 -12.47 14.34
N GLY A 24 6.98 -13.39 14.65
CA GLY A 24 5.71 -13.07 15.35
C GLY A 24 4.72 -12.22 14.53
N GLY A 25 4.99 -11.95 13.25
CA GLY A 25 4.06 -11.25 12.36
C GLY A 25 2.89 -12.14 11.96
N ARG A 26 1.70 -11.54 11.76
CA ARG A 26 0.46 -12.27 11.43
C ARG A 26 0.21 -12.41 9.92
N LEU A 27 1.01 -11.74 9.10
CA LEU A 27 0.99 -11.89 7.64
C LEU A 27 1.95 -12.99 7.21
N THR A 28 1.66 -13.63 6.07
CA THR A 28 2.61 -14.55 5.42
C THR A 28 3.64 -13.78 4.60
N PRO A 29 4.83 -14.35 4.33
CA PRO A 29 5.81 -13.74 3.43
C PRO A 29 5.24 -13.41 2.05
N GLU A 30 4.31 -14.23 1.54
CA GLU A 30 3.66 -14.06 0.24
C GLU A 30 2.75 -12.83 0.23
N GLN A 31 1.96 -12.61 1.29
CA GLN A 31 1.13 -11.40 1.43
C GLN A 31 1.99 -10.14 1.43
N ARG A 32 3.05 -10.11 2.25
CA ARG A 32 4.00 -8.98 2.32
C ARG A 32 4.62 -8.68 0.95
N LYS A 33 5.10 -9.73 0.27
CA LYS A 33 5.69 -9.62 -1.06
C LYS A 33 4.69 -9.11 -2.08
N ALA A 34 3.45 -9.61 -2.07
CA ALA A 34 2.40 -9.18 -3.00
C ALA A 34 2.08 -7.68 -2.84
N ILE A 35 1.96 -7.19 -1.60
CA ILE A 35 1.71 -5.77 -1.30
C ILE A 35 2.85 -4.89 -1.82
N VAL A 36 4.11 -5.28 -1.56
CA VAL A 36 5.29 -4.52 -2.02
C VAL A 36 5.39 -4.51 -3.54
N ILE A 37 5.18 -5.65 -4.20
CA ILE A 37 5.20 -5.76 -5.66
C ILE A 37 4.12 -4.87 -6.27
N GLN A 38 2.89 -4.93 -5.73
CA GLN A 38 1.78 -4.12 -6.23
C GLN A 38 2.06 -2.62 -6.09
N ASN A 39 2.47 -2.16 -4.91
CA ASN A 39 2.79 -0.74 -4.67
C ASN A 39 3.91 -0.25 -5.60
N ASN A 40 4.98 -1.03 -5.75
CA ASN A 40 6.07 -0.67 -6.65
C ASN A 40 5.65 -0.69 -8.14
N LYS A 41 4.76 -1.60 -8.55
CA LYS A 41 4.19 -1.61 -9.91
C LYS A 41 3.39 -0.33 -10.17
N PHE A 42 2.49 0.02 -9.26
CA PHE A 42 1.69 1.25 -9.34
C PHE A 42 2.57 2.51 -9.43
N ARG A 43 3.55 2.63 -8.52
CA ARG A 43 4.52 3.74 -8.53
C ARG A 43 5.32 3.82 -9.83
N SER A 44 5.72 2.67 -10.39
CA SER A 44 6.44 2.60 -11.67
C SER A 44 5.57 3.03 -12.86
N GLN A 45 4.31 2.62 -12.91
CA GLN A 45 3.36 3.05 -13.96
C GLN A 45 3.08 4.55 -13.85
N LEU A 46 2.91 5.06 -12.62
CA LEU A 46 2.66 6.48 -12.37
C LEU A 46 3.80 7.35 -12.91
N ILE A 47 5.05 7.08 -12.54
CA ILE A 47 6.19 7.90 -12.98
C ILE A 47 6.54 7.74 -14.45
N ARG A 48 6.07 6.67 -15.10
CA ARG A 48 6.18 6.49 -16.56
C ARG A 48 5.11 7.28 -17.33
N GLY A 49 4.15 7.90 -16.64
CA GLY A 49 3.05 8.64 -17.25
C GLY A 49 2.02 7.74 -17.93
N GLU A 50 1.84 6.51 -17.43
CA GLU A 50 0.96 5.50 -18.03
C GLU A 50 -0.46 5.52 -17.45
N LEU A 51 -0.67 6.24 -16.35
CA LEU A 51 -1.93 6.27 -15.62
C LEU A 51 -2.66 7.59 -15.86
N LYS A 52 -3.98 7.54 -15.96
CA LYS A 52 -4.84 8.71 -16.11
C LYS A 52 -5.47 9.12 -14.78
N ASN A 53 -5.66 10.42 -14.60
CA ASN A 53 -6.45 11.00 -13.52
C ASN A 53 -7.97 10.99 -13.87
N LYS A 54 -8.80 11.55 -13.00
CA LYS A 54 -10.25 11.68 -13.20
C LYS A 54 -10.64 12.48 -14.46
N ALA A 55 -9.83 13.48 -14.82
CA ALA A 55 -10.04 14.29 -16.01
C ALA A 55 -9.64 13.56 -17.32
N GLY A 56 -9.14 12.32 -17.23
CA GLY A 56 -8.67 11.55 -18.38
C GLY A 56 -7.27 11.96 -18.86
N GLU A 57 -6.59 12.83 -18.13
CA GLU A 57 -5.24 13.31 -18.43
C GLU A 57 -4.20 12.31 -17.90
N PHE A 58 -3.17 12.04 -18.68
CA PHE A 58 -2.05 11.23 -18.19
C PHE A 58 -1.29 11.99 -17.10
N MET A 59 -0.96 11.27 -16.02
CA MET A 59 -0.16 11.80 -14.92
C MET A 59 1.25 12.20 -15.40
N PRO A 60 1.85 13.26 -14.83
CA PRO A 60 3.17 13.72 -15.24
C PRO A 60 4.24 12.65 -15.00
N ARG A 61 5.22 12.56 -15.90
CA ARG A 61 6.38 11.69 -15.70
C ARG A 61 7.17 12.14 -14.47
N GLY A 62 7.66 11.17 -13.71
CA GLY A 62 8.36 11.40 -12.45
C GLY A 62 9.79 10.91 -12.47
N LYS A 63 10.59 11.43 -11.55
CA LYS A 63 11.95 10.94 -11.23
C LYS A 63 12.11 10.81 -9.72
N ASN A 64 13.11 10.04 -9.28
CA ASN A 64 13.46 9.86 -7.86
C ASN A 64 12.32 9.33 -6.98
N MET A 65 11.40 8.54 -7.56
CA MET A 65 10.40 7.79 -6.83
C MET A 65 11.07 6.61 -6.12
N LEU A 66 11.13 6.64 -4.79
CA LEU A 66 11.82 5.60 -4.04
C LEU A 66 11.07 4.25 -4.17
N ARG A 67 11.84 3.17 -4.32
CA ARG A 67 11.31 1.80 -4.30
C ARG A 67 10.90 1.44 -2.87
N MET A 68 9.67 0.99 -2.69
CA MET A 68 9.17 0.53 -1.40
C MET A 68 9.81 -0.80 -0.99
N ARG A 69 10.07 -0.93 0.31
CA ARG A 69 10.55 -2.15 0.98
C ARG A 69 9.64 -2.47 2.17
N TRP A 70 9.47 -3.76 2.48
CA TRP A 70 8.73 -4.14 3.66
C TRP A 70 9.45 -3.73 4.94
N SER A 71 8.69 -3.40 5.98
CA SER A 71 9.19 -3.08 7.31
C SER A 71 8.37 -3.80 8.37
N CYS A 72 9.00 -4.74 9.07
CA CYS A 72 8.35 -5.49 10.15
C CYS A 72 7.91 -4.58 11.29
N SER A 73 8.67 -3.53 11.63
CA SER A 73 8.26 -2.56 12.66
C SER A 73 6.97 -1.83 12.31
N LEU A 74 6.79 -1.46 11.03
CA LEU A 74 5.54 -0.87 10.53
C LEU A 74 4.39 -1.87 10.52
N GLU A 75 4.65 -3.13 10.14
CA GLU A 75 3.66 -4.21 10.25
C GLU A 75 3.19 -4.39 11.69
N TYR A 76 4.11 -4.41 12.67
CA TYR A 76 3.72 -4.57 14.07
C TYR A 76 2.84 -3.42 14.56
N SER A 77 3.14 -2.17 14.19
CA SER A 77 2.28 -1.03 14.51
C SER A 77 0.91 -1.12 13.84
N ALA A 78 0.87 -1.47 12.56
CA ALA A 78 -0.37 -1.57 11.81
C ALA A 78 -1.23 -2.75 12.30
N GLN A 79 -0.61 -3.89 12.63
CA GLN A 79 -1.31 -5.05 13.16
C GLN A 79 -1.92 -4.76 14.54
N ARG A 80 -1.21 -4.05 15.42
CA ARG A 80 -1.79 -3.63 16.72
C ARG A 80 -3.05 -2.78 16.54
N TRP A 81 -3.10 -1.96 15.49
CA TRP A 81 -4.28 -1.16 15.19
C TRP A 81 -5.40 -1.99 14.55
N ALA A 82 -5.09 -2.81 13.54
CA ALA A 82 -6.06 -3.70 12.91
C ALA A 82 -6.76 -4.63 13.92
N ASP A 83 -6.01 -5.13 14.91
CA ASP A 83 -6.51 -5.97 16.00
C ASP A 83 -7.58 -5.29 16.87
N ARG A 84 -7.70 -3.95 16.83
CA ARG A 84 -8.73 -3.21 17.56
C ARG A 84 -10.09 -3.29 16.88
N CYS A 85 -10.17 -3.72 15.61
CA CYS A 85 -11.40 -3.78 14.84
C CYS A 85 -12.14 -2.42 14.75
N ILE A 86 -11.38 -1.31 14.71
CA ILE A 86 -11.91 0.04 14.57
C ILE A 86 -11.64 0.53 13.14
N PHE A 87 -12.70 0.82 12.39
CA PHE A 87 -12.56 1.45 11.08
C PHE A 87 -12.33 2.95 11.27
N GLY A 88 -11.06 3.32 11.35
CA GLY A 88 -10.62 4.69 11.55
C GLY A 88 -9.11 4.75 11.69
N HIS A 89 -8.55 5.96 11.68
CA HIS A 89 -7.11 6.13 11.88
C HIS A 89 -6.70 5.86 13.33
N SER A 90 -5.50 5.34 13.50
CA SER A 90 -4.89 5.24 14.82
C SER A 90 -4.62 6.65 15.40
N PRO A 91 -4.61 6.78 16.75
CA PRO A 91 -4.23 8.02 17.42
C PRO A 91 -2.88 8.57 16.93
N ARG A 92 -2.74 9.90 16.86
CA ARG A 92 -1.55 10.55 16.25
C ARG A 92 -0.25 10.21 16.98
N ASP A 93 -0.30 10.10 18.31
CA ASP A 93 0.78 9.67 19.19
C ASP A 93 1.23 8.22 18.93
N GLN A 94 0.35 7.36 18.43
CA GLN A 94 0.70 5.99 18.03
C GLN A 94 1.35 5.92 16.63
N ARG A 95 1.20 6.98 15.83
CA ARG A 95 1.78 7.05 14.47
C ARG A 95 3.15 7.69 14.42
N ASN A 96 3.54 8.58 15.33
CA ASN A 96 4.90 9.16 15.38
C ASN A 96 5.44 9.58 13.98
N ASN A 97 4.67 10.40 13.26
CA ASN A 97 4.96 10.86 11.88
C ASN A 97 4.99 9.77 10.79
N ILE A 98 4.37 8.62 11.04
CA ILE A 98 4.13 7.57 10.05
C ILE A 98 2.79 7.82 9.36
N GLY A 99 2.79 7.82 8.02
CA GLY A 99 1.56 7.85 7.23
C GLY A 99 0.77 6.55 7.38
N GLU A 100 -0.56 6.62 7.30
CA GLU A 100 -1.44 5.48 7.51
C GLU A 100 -2.60 5.51 6.51
N ASN A 101 -2.86 4.38 5.87
CA ASN A 101 -4.08 4.13 5.12
C ASN A 101 -4.87 3.02 5.85
N VAL A 102 -6.20 3.11 5.82
CA VAL A 102 -7.11 2.13 6.44
C VAL A 102 -8.10 1.64 5.39
N TYR A 103 -8.40 0.36 5.42
CA TYR A 103 -9.37 -0.30 4.55
C TYR A 103 -10.20 -1.25 5.40
N ALA A 104 -11.45 -1.44 5.04
CA ALA A 104 -12.29 -2.44 5.65
C ALA A 104 -13.23 -3.06 4.63
N TYR A 105 -13.64 -4.29 4.88
CA TYR A 105 -14.63 -5.01 4.10
C TYR A 105 -15.62 -5.69 5.04
N TRP A 106 -16.90 -5.43 4.82
CA TRP A 106 -18.00 -5.97 5.61
C TRP A 106 -18.78 -7.00 4.77
N SER A 107 -19.13 -8.12 5.39
CA SER A 107 -19.90 -9.19 4.80
C SER A 107 -20.99 -9.67 5.76
N SER A 108 -22.02 -10.33 5.24
CA SER A 108 -22.98 -11.09 6.06
C SER A 108 -22.43 -12.45 6.50
N GLY A 109 -21.37 -12.94 5.84
CA GLY A 109 -20.72 -14.23 6.12
C GLY A 109 -19.24 -14.09 6.47
N SER A 110 -18.55 -15.23 6.60
CA SER A 110 -17.12 -15.27 6.95
C SER A 110 -16.26 -14.53 5.93
N VAL A 111 -15.36 -13.66 6.42
CA VAL A 111 -14.39 -12.94 5.59
C VAL A 111 -13.03 -13.63 5.48
N GLU A 112 -12.84 -14.80 6.10
CA GLU A 112 -11.52 -15.47 6.14
C GLU A 112 -11.00 -15.80 4.74
N GLY A 113 -11.90 -16.12 3.79
CA GLY A 113 -11.55 -16.33 2.39
C GLY A 113 -10.87 -15.12 1.71
N HIS A 114 -11.10 -13.90 2.22
CA HIS A 114 -10.49 -12.67 1.70
C HIS A 114 -9.13 -12.36 2.32
N ARG A 115 -8.73 -13.03 3.41
CA ARG A 115 -7.48 -12.75 4.14
C ARG A 115 -6.26 -12.76 3.22
N LYS A 116 -6.20 -13.70 2.28
CA LYS A 116 -5.05 -13.91 1.39
C LYS A 116 -4.80 -12.70 0.47
N THR A 117 -5.84 -12.04 -0.02
CA THR A 117 -5.74 -10.94 -0.99
C THR A 117 -6.00 -9.56 -0.38
N ALA A 118 -6.45 -9.52 0.88
CA ALA A 118 -6.79 -8.32 1.65
C ALA A 118 -5.88 -7.11 1.38
N GLY A 119 -4.56 -7.25 1.60
CA GLY A 119 -3.63 -6.14 1.42
C GLY A 119 -3.53 -5.63 -0.03
N THR A 120 -3.66 -6.52 -1.01
CA THR A 120 -3.68 -6.10 -2.42
C THR A 120 -5.03 -5.55 -2.87
N ASP A 121 -6.13 -5.97 -2.24
CA ASP A 121 -7.46 -5.42 -2.53
C ASP A 121 -7.62 -4.02 -1.90
N ALA A 122 -7.15 -3.84 -0.67
CA ALA A 122 -6.97 -2.54 -0.04
C ALA A 122 -6.11 -1.60 -0.91
N GLY A 123 -4.95 -2.09 -1.39
CA GLY A 123 -4.09 -1.32 -2.28
C GLY A 123 -4.76 -0.90 -3.60
N LYS A 124 -5.61 -1.76 -4.20
CA LYS A 124 -6.40 -1.38 -5.38
C LYS A 124 -7.44 -0.30 -5.04
N ASN A 125 -8.14 -0.45 -3.92
CA ASN A 125 -9.15 0.50 -3.47
C ASN A 125 -8.56 1.88 -3.19
N TRP A 126 -7.47 1.94 -2.44
CA TRP A 126 -6.75 3.19 -2.20
C TRP A 126 -6.21 3.83 -3.48
N TRP A 127 -5.69 3.02 -4.40
CA TRP A 127 -5.15 3.52 -5.67
C TRP A 127 -6.24 3.97 -6.65
N SER A 128 -7.47 3.45 -6.54
CA SER A 128 -8.59 3.82 -7.43
C SER A 128 -9.03 5.28 -7.25
N GLU A 129 -8.64 5.93 -6.15
CA GLU A 129 -8.81 7.37 -5.96
C GLU A 129 -8.17 8.21 -7.08
N LEU A 130 -7.08 7.73 -7.71
CA LEU A 130 -6.44 8.43 -8.84
C LEU A 130 -7.41 8.60 -10.03
N PRO A 131 -7.92 7.53 -10.66
CA PRO A 131 -8.84 7.66 -11.78
C PRO A 131 -10.25 8.12 -11.37
N GLU A 132 -10.68 7.91 -10.12
CA GLU A 132 -12.06 8.22 -9.71
C GLU A 132 -12.24 9.64 -9.15
N ARG A 133 -11.21 10.18 -8.49
CA ARG A 133 -11.34 11.38 -7.65
C ARG A 133 -10.29 12.45 -7.94
N TYR A 134 -9.05 12.06 -8.22
CA TYR A 134 -7.94 12.99 -8.42
C TYR A 134 -8.13 13.79 -9.71
N GLY A 135 -8.44 15.08 -9.57
CA GLY A 135 -8.64 16.01 -10.68
C GLY A 135 -7.34 16.43 -11.38
N SER A 136 -7.44 17.40 -12.28
CA SER A 136 -6.27 18.00 -12.93
C SER A 136 -5.35 18.65 -11.89
N ASN A 137 -4.08 18.25 -11.88
CA ASN A 137 -3.06 18.82 -11.02
C ASN A 137 -1.67 18.69 -11.70
N PRO A 138 -1.41 19.46 -12.77
CA PRO A 138 -0.17 19.35 -13.54
C PRO A 138 1.07 19.69 -12.70
N SER A 139 0.93 20.53 -11.67
CA SER A 139 2.03 20.87 -10.74
C SER A 139 2.42 19.72 -9.82
N ASN A 140 1.56 18.70 -9.68
CA ASN A 140 1.69 17.60 -8.74
C ASN A 140 1.89 18.03 -7.27
N ASN A 141 1.41 19.22 -6.90
CA ASN A 141 1.44 19.72 -5.53
C ASN A 141 0.22 19.25 -4.73
N LEU A 142 0.44 18.83 -3.47
CA LEU A 142 -0.65 18.50 -2.54
C LEU A 142 -1.16 19.78 -1.87
N THR A 143 -2.02 20.52 -2.57
CA THR A 143 -2.70 21.70 -2.01
C THR A 143 -3.91 21.30 -1.16
N ALA A 144 -4.48 22.25 -0.41
CA ALA A 144 -5.74 22.03 0.32
C ALA A 144 -6.87 21.53 -0.61
N GLN A 145 -6.98 22.15 -1.80
CA GLN A 145 -7.95 21.75 -2.82
C GLN A 145 -7.72 20.33 -3.36
N VAL A 146 -6.47 19.89 -3.47
CA VAL A 146 -6.17 18.49 -3.85
C VAL A 146 -6.53 17.56 -2.71
N SER A 147 -6.13 17.90 -1.48
CA SER A 147 -6.38 17.05 -0.30
C SER A 147 -7.87 16.84 0.00
N SER A 148 -8.72 17.85 -0.28
CA SER A 148 -10.17 17.78 -0.05
C SER A 148 -10.91 16.86 -1.03
N GLN A 149 -10.24 16.34 -2.07
CA GLN A 149 -10.85 15.45 -3.05
C GLN A 149 -10.98 14.00 -2.55
N GLY A 150 -10.52 13.69 -1.33
CA GLY A 150 -10.54 12.33 -0.80
C GLY A 150 -9.59 11.41 -1.57
N VAL A 151 -8.36 11.88 -1.80
CA VAL A 151 -7.28 11.23 -2.55
C VAL A 151 -6.05 10.93 -1.69
N LEU A 152 -6.22 10.99 -0.37
CA LEU A 152 -5.11 10.90 0.58
C LEU A 152 -4.53 9.47 0.66
N HIS A 153 -5.32 8.45 0.38
CA HIS A 153 -4.80 7.09 0.34
C HIS A 153 -3.91 6.86 -0.88
N PHE A 154 -4.38 7.27 -2.06
CA PHE A 154 -3.60 7.25 -3.30
C PHE A 154 -2.31 8.07 -3.15
N THR A 155 -2.41 9.32 -2.70
CA THR A 155 -1.24 10.20 -2.61
C THR A 155 -0.21 9.69 -1.60
N GLN A 156 -0.63 9.01 -0.51
CA GLN A 156 0.30 8.33 0.38
C GLN A 156 1.00 7.14 -0.31
N MET A 157 0.27 6.29 -1.06
CA MET A 157 0.88 5.21 -1.84
C MET A 157 1.84 5.74 -2.92
N ALA A 158 1.52 6.89 -3.52
CA ALA A 158 2.31 7.57 -4.54
C ALA A 158 3.41 8.50 -3.97
N TRP A 159 3.56 8.60 -2.65
CA TRP A 159 4.46 9.58 -2.04
C TRP A 159 5.93 9.26 -2.34
N GLY A 160 6.61 10.14 -3.09
CA GLY A 160 7.94 9.87 -3.64
C GLY A 160 9.01 9.57 -2.58
N LYS A 161 8.94 10.24 -1.43
CA LYS A 161 9.88 10.10 -0.31
C LYS A 161 9.58 8.89 0.60
N THR A 162 8.40 8.28 0.48
CA THR A 162 8.07 7.06 1.24
C THR A 162 8.74 5.85 0.60
N TYR A 163 9.50 5.08 1.39
CA TYR A 163 10.24 3.91 0.91
C TYR A 163 10.09 2.66 1.80
N LYS A 164 9.32 2.76 2.88
CA LYS A 164 8.98 1.63 3.77
C LYS A 164 7.48 1.48 3.84
N ILE A 165 7.00 0.24 3.86
CA ILE A 165 5.60 -0.13 4.05
C ILE A 165 5.50 -1.35 4.97
N GLY A 166 4.49 -1.38 5.82
CA GLY A 166 4.09 -2.55 6.59
C GLY A 166 2.60 -2.47 6.89
N CYS A 167 1.91 -3.61 6.87
CA CYS A 167 0.45 -3.66 6.97
C CYS A 167 0.04 -4.69 8.03
N GLY A 168 -1.09 -4.44 8.69
CA GLY A 168 -1.79 -5.40 9.54
C GLY A 168 -3.05 -5.90 8.84
N ILE A 169 -3.49 -7.13 9.14
CA ILE A 169 -4.76 -7.70 8.65
C ILE A 169 -5.45 -8.43 9.80
N ALA A 170 -6.70 -8.08 10.08
CA ALA A 170 -7.59 -8.74 11.03
C ALA A 170 -8.87 -9.22 10.33
N THR A 171 -9.22 -10.49 10.52
CA THR A 171 -10.42 -11.12 9.92
C THR A 171 -11.39 -11.66 10.97
N ASN A 172 -11.09 -11.45 12.25
CA ASN A 172 -11.89 -11.88 13.40
C ASN A 172 -12.85 -10.78 13.90
N CYS A 173 -12.94 -9.65 13.22
CA CYS A 173 -13.80 -8.54 13.60
C CYS A 173 -15.28 -8.88 13.35
N ASP A 174 -16.18 -8.38 14.22
CA ASP A 174 -17.63 -8.62 14.15
C ASP A 174 -18.00 -10.12 14.03
N GLY A 175 -17.32 -10.96 14.82
CA GLY A 175 -17.53 -12.42 14.78
C GLY A 175 -17.07 -13.07 13.47
N GLY A 176 -16.07 -12.48 12.79
CA GLY A 176 -15.52 -13.00 11.54
C GLY A 176 -16.20 -12.48 10.27
N ARG A 177 -17.06 -11.46 10.40
CA ARG A 177 -17.82 -10.85 9.29
C ARG A 177 -17.21 -9.55 8.77
N THR A 178 -16.17 -9.04 9.45
CA THR A 178 -15.46 -7.84 9.04
C THR A 178 -13.96 -8.12 8.90
N LEU A 179 -13.41 -7.64 7.79
CA LEU A 179 -11.98 -7.58 7.52
C LEU A 179 -11.50 -6.15 7.76
N MET A 180 -10.37 -6.02 8.45
CA MET A 180 -9.61 -4.79 8.67
C MET A 180 -8.16 -4.97 8.24
#